data_AF-A0A382QBL5-F1
#
_entry.id   AF-A0A382QBL5-F1
#
_cell.length_a   1.000
_cell.length_b   1.000
_cell.length_c   1.000
_cell.angle_alpha   90.00
_cell.angle_beta   90.00
_cell.angle_gamma   90.00
#
_symmetry.space_group_name_H-M   'P 1'
#
loop_
_entity.id
_entity.type
_entity.pdbx_description
1 polymer ?
#
loop_
_entity_poly.entity_id
_entity_poly.type
_entity_poly.pdbx_seq_one_letter_code
_entity_poly.pdbx_strand_id
1 'polypeptide(L)' 'MTDSKMESNLQITGIGEVLWDVFPEGKRFGGAPANFACQAQALGTNTHMVSCVGRDQLGLQILSFL' A
#
# COMPACT_ATOMS: atom_id res chain seq x y z
N MET A 1 -13.58 -11.22 35.16
CA MET A 1 -13.68 -11.32 33.69
C MET A 1 -13.17 -10.04 33.09
N THR A 2 -11.90 -9.98 32.71
CA THR A 2 -11.43 -8.97 31.76
C THR A 2 -11.76 -9.50 30.38
N ASP A 3 -12.69 -8.87 29.69
CA ASP A 3 -12.92 -9.09 28.26
C ASP A 3 -11.65 -8.67 27.52
N SER A 4 -10.71 -9.61 27.39
CA SER A 4 -9.67 -9.53 26.39
C SER A 4 -10.37 -9.70 25.04
N LYS A 5 -10.87 -8.59 24.47
CA LYS A 5 -11.18 -8.53 23.04
C LYS A 5 -9.95 -9.07 22.33
N MET A 6 -10.07 -10.26 21.74
CA MET A 6 -9.13 -10.71 20.73
C MET A 6 -9.25 -9.67 19.61
N GLU A 7 -8.33 -8.70 19.59
CA GLU A 7 -8.12 -7.90 18.39
C GLU A 7 -7.77 -8.90 17.30
N SER A 8 -8.70 -9.08 16.35
CA SER A 8 -8.41 -9.84 15.16
C SER A 8 -7.25 -9.15 14.46
N ASN A 9 -6.06 -9.72 14.56
CA ASN A 9 -4.89 -9.32 13.78
C ASN A 9 -5.10 -9.72 12.32
N LEU A 10 -6.11 -9.13 11.68
CA LEU A 10 -6.37 -9.32 10.27
C LEU A 10 -5.20 -8.69 9.50
N GLN A 11 -4.34 -9.57 8.99
CA GLN A 11 -3.23 -9.19 8.14
C GLN A 11 -3.66 -9.26 6.69
N ILE A 12 -3.45 -8.17 5.98
CA ILE A 12 -3.77 -8.05 4.56
C ILE A 12 -2.49 -7.77 3.80
N THR A 13 -2.25 -8.51 2.72
CA THR A 13 -1.07 -8.29 1.87
C THR A 13 -1.52 -8.03 0.44
N GLY A 14 -1.24 -6.82 -0.06
CA GLY A 14 -1.33 -6.51 -1.48
C GLY A 14 -0.06 -6.97 -2.18
N ILE A 15 -0.19 -7.86 -3.16
CA ILE A 15 0.95 -8.34 -3.97
C ILE A 15 0.72 -7.98 -5.42
N GLY A 16 1.68 -7.29 -6.02
CA GLY A 16 1.68 -6.99 -7.44
C GLY A 16 2.22 -5.61 -7.73
N GLU A 17 1.67 -4.93 -8.74
CA GLU A 17 2.21 -3.67 -9.23
C GLU A 17 2.03 -2.48 -8.26
N VAL A 18 3.02 -1.60 -8.29
CA VAL A 18 2.97 -0.22 -7.81
C VAL A 18 3.60 0.64 -8.90
N LEU A 19 2.96 1.75 -9.24
CA LEU A 19 3.38 2.57 -10.37
C LEU A 19 3.00 4.04 -10.20
N TRP A 20 3.48 4.86 -11.12
CA TRP A 20 3.03 6.24 -11.28
C TRP A 20 2.08 6.31 -12.47
N ASP A 21 0.83 6.67 -12.21
CA ASP A 21 -0.10 7.05 -13.25
C ASP A 21 0.21 8.50 -13.67
N VAL A 22 0.59 8.69 -14.93
CA VAL A 22 1.03 9.99 -15.46
C VAL A 22 -0.12 10.68 -16.17
N PHE A 23 -0.68 11.71 -15.54
CA PHE A 23 -1.72 12.58 -16.11
C PHE A 23 -1.13 13.92 -16.57
N PRO A 24 -1.84 14.70 -17.42
CA PRO A 24 -1.39 16.03 -17.84
C PRO A 24 -1.10 16.98 -16.66
N GLU A 25 -1.84 16.85 -15.55
CA GLU A 25 -1.70 17.69 -14.36
C GLU A 25 -0.58 17.22 -13.42
N GLY A 26 -0.03 16.03 -13.66
CA GLY A 26 1.04 15.45 -12.86
C GLY A 26 0.87 13.94 -12.62
N LYS A 27 1.91 13.35 -12.03
CA LYS A 27 1.92 11.93 -11.65
C LYS A 27 1.15 11.68 -10.36
N ARG A 28 0.44 10.56 -10.30
CA ARG A 28 -0.27 10.07 -9.11
C ARG A 28 0.20 8.67 -8.77
N PHE A 29 0.27 8.37 -7.48
CA PHE A 29 0.56 7.02 -7.02
C PHE A 29 -0.56 6.08 -7.44
N GLY A 30 -0.22 4.90 -7.95
CA GLY A 30 -1.19 3.96 -8.51
C GLY A 30 -0.72 2.50 -8.49
N GLY A 31 -1.51 1.66 -9.15
CA GLY A 31 -1.41 0.20 -9.12
C GLY A 31 -2.55 -0.42 -8.32
N ALA A 32 -3.29 -1.36 -8.92
CA ALA A 32 -4.48 -1.93 -8.28
C ALA A 32 -4.17 -2.61 -6.91
N PRO A 33 -3.09 -3.41 -6.78
CA PRO A 33 -2.71 -4.01 -5.50
C PRO A 33 -2.31 -2.96 -4.45
N ALA A 34 -1.59 -1.91 -4.84
CA ALA A 34 -1.19 -0.82 -3.96
C ALA A 34 -2.40 0.00 -3.48
N ASN A 35 -3.34 0.32 -4.37
CA ASN A 35 -4.58 1.02 -4.04
C ASN A 35 -5.43 0.23 -3.04
N PHE A 36 -5.55 -1.09 -3.24
CA PHE A 36 -6.23 -1.97 -2.29
C PHE A 36 -5.55 -1.97 -0.91
N ALA A 37 -4.22 -2.09 -0.88
CA ALA A 37 -3.45 -2.08 0.36
C ALA A 37 -3.62 -0.76 1.13
N CYS A 38 -3.57 0.39 0.44
CA CYS A 38 -3.82 1.69 1.06
C CYS A 38 -5.22 1.78 1.69
N GLN A 39 -6.25 1.27 1.01
CA GLN A 39 -7.62 1.30 1.54
C GLN A 39 -7.80 0.34 2.72
N ALA A 40 -7.22 -0.86 2.65
CA ALA A 40 -7.19 -1.80 3.77
C ALA A 40 -6.50 -1.19 5.01
N GLN A 41 -5.38 -0.49 4.81
CA GLN A 41 -4.68 0.21 5.88
C GLN A 41 -5.51 1.35 6.47
N ALA A 42 -6.17 2.15 5.63
CA ALA A 42 -7.04 3.26 6.05
C ALA A 42 -8.26 2.78 6.87
N LEU A 43 -8.71 1.54 6.65
CA LEU A 43 -9.77 0.89 7.43
C LEU A 43 -9.29 0.29 8.76
N GLY A 44 -8.01 0.45 9.12
CA GLY A 44 -7.47 0.05 10.43
C GLY A 44 -6.92 -1.37 10.49
N THR A 45 -6.68 -2.02 9.36
CA THR A 45 -6.06 -3.36 9.33
C THR A 45 -4.54 -3.29 9.32
N ASN A 46 -3.87 -4.39 9.67
CA ASN A 46 -2.41 -4.51 9.57
C ASN A 46 -2.05 -4.90 8.13
N THR A 47 -1.71 -3.92 7.29
CA THR A 47 -1.55 -4.13 5.85
C THR A 47 -0.09 -4.05 5.40
N HIS A 48 0.27 -4.91 4.45
CA HIS A 48 1.60 -4.94 3.83
C HIS A 48 1.47 -4.83 2.31
N MET A 49 2.45 -4.18 1.68
CA MET A 49 2.59 -4.12 0.23
C MET A 49 3.85 -4.89 -0.19
N VAL A 50 3.70 -5.83 -1.13
CA VAL A 50 4.82 -6.57 -1.73
C VAL A 50 4.85 -6.26 -3.22
N SER A 51 5.90 -5.56 -3.65
CA SER A 51 6.11 -5.16 -5.03
C SER A 51 7.59 -5.07 -5.38
N CYS A 52 7.88 -4.66 -6.61
CA CYS A 52 9.21 -4.33 -7.10
C CYS A 52 9.17 -2.94 -7.74
N VAL A 53 10.21 -2.15 -7.50
CA VAL A 53 10.39 -0.83 -8.12
C VAL A 53 11.74 -0.76 -8.84
N GLY A 54 11.83 0.15 -9.82
CA GLY A 54 13.10 0.46 -10.48
C GLY A 54 14.11 1.08 -9.50
N ARG A 55 15.40 0.90 -9.78
CA ARG A 55 16.50 1.58 -9.05
C ARG A 55 16.73 2.97 -9.63
N ASP A 56 15.69 3.78 -9.62
CA ASP A 56 15.68 5.13 -10.15
C ASP A 56 14.93 6.09 -9.21
N GLN A 57 14.88 7.37 -9.57
CA GLN A 57 14.25 8.40 -8.75
C GLN A 57 12.75 8.14 -8.54
N LEU A 58 12.05 7.58 -9.53
CA LEU A 58 10.61 7.31 -9.42
C LEU A 58 10.33 6.13 -8.50
N GLY A 59 11.18 5.09 -8.53
CA GLY A 59 11.13 3.98 -7.59
C GLY A 59 11.44 4.41 -6.15
N LEU A 60 12.46 5.26 -5.97
CA LEU A 60 12.78 5.83 -4.65
C LEU A 60 11.62 6.69 -4.09
N GLN A 61 10.92 7.41 -4.96
CA GLN A 61 9.73 8.18 -4.55
C GLN A 61 8.57 7.27 -4.12
N ILE A 62 8.36 6.13 -4.77
CA ILE A 62 7.37 5.12 -4.34
C ILE A 62 7.71 4.59 -2.94
N LEU A 63 8.98 4.26 -2.70
CA LEU A 63 9.42 3.75 -1.39
C LEU A 63 9.31 4.79 -0.26
N SER A 64 9.28 6.08 -0.59
CA SER A 64 9.08 7.15 0.40
C SER A 64 7.60 7.37 0.74
N PHE A 65 6.69 6.84 -0.08
CA PHE A 65 5.25 6.96 0.11
C PHE A 65 4.66 5.77 0.90
N LEU A 66 5.19 4.56 0.67
CA LEU A 66 4.83 3.33 1.39
C LEU A 66 5.50 3.28 2.77
#